data_AF-A0A5C5ZIK1-F1
#
_entry.id   AF-A0A5C5ZIK1-F1
#
_cell.length_a   1.000
_cell.length_b   1.000
_cell.length_c   1.000
_cell.angle_alpha   90.00
_cell.angle_beta   90.00
_cell.angle_gamma   90.00
#
_symmetry.space_group_name_H-M   'P 1'
#
loop_
_entity.id
_entity.type
_entity.pdbx_description
1 polymer ?
#
loop_
_entity_poly.entity_id
_entity_poly.type
_entity_poly.pdbx_seq_one_letter_code
_entity_poly.pdbx_strand_id
1 'polypeptide(L)'
;MLAHTAAEVHLRSQTAIELLRDERKALDRQIRNDHSKLQSIAANTQIAGSISGLSEIQQRIQTADQRLRTIADEEAALATQKINQSDIQRVLADFDEVWDALPPREQVRVVSLLVDKVNFDGPGGNVAITFHPTGLKSLTQPPLETAQ
;
A
#
# COMPACT_ATOMS: atom_id res chain seq x y z
N MET A 1 -19.43 4.93 -2.49
CA MET A 1 -18.67 3.72 -2.89
C MET A 1 -17.17 3.97 -2.82
N LEU A 2 -16.59 4.86 -3.64
CA LEU A 2 -15.13 5.12 -3.65
C LEU A 2 -14.52 5.55 -2.30
N ALA A 3 -15.16 6.48 -1.57
CA ALA A 3 -14.70 6.90 -0.25
C ALA A 3 -14.74 5.78 0.79
N HIS A 4 -15.72 4.88 0.70
CA HIS A 4 -15.85 3.72 1.59
C HIS A 4 -14.76 2.69 1.31
N THR A 5 -14.49 2.41 0.02
CA THR A 5 -13.41 1.51 -0.39
C THR A 5 -12.03 2.04 -0.02
N ALA A 6 -11.79 3.35 -0.15
CA ALA A 6 -10.53 3.97 0.26
C ALA A 6 -10.29 3.88 1.78
N ALA A 7 -11.34 4.11 2.59
CA ALA A 7 -11.27 3.97 4.04
C ALA A 7 -11.01 2.52 4.48
N GLU A 8 -11.65 1.55 3.81
CA GLU A 8 -11.47 0.13 4.12
C GLU A 8 -10.06 -0.37 3.77
N VAL A 9 -9.52 0.05 2.62
CA VAL A 9 -8.12 -0.24 2.24
C VAL A 9 -7.14 0.36 3.25
N HIS A 10 -7.41 1.59 3.71
CA HIS A 10 -6.56 2.25 4.71
C HIS A 10 -6.58 1.51 6.05
N LEU A 11 -7.76 1.11 6.52
CA LEU A 11 -7.90 0.35 7.76
C LEU A 11 -7.18 -1.01 7.67
N ARG A 12 -7.37 -1.75 6.58
CA ARG A 12 -6.67 -3.03 6.35
C ARG A 12 -5.16 -2.86 6.34
N SER A 13 -4.66 -1.79 5.72
CA SER A 13 -3.22 -1.47 5.70
C SER A 13 -2.69 -1.15 7.10
N GLN A 14 -3.43 -0.37 7.91
CA GLN A 14 -3.03 -0.08 9.30
C GLN A 14 -2.98 -1.34 10.15
N THR A 15 -4.01 -2.20 10.08
CA THR A 15 -4.02 -3.48 10.80
C THR A 15 -2.85 -4.37 10.39
N ALA A 16 -2.53 -4.45 9.10
CA ALA A 16 -1.38 -5.22 8.62
C ALA A 16 -0.06 -4.69 9.19
N ILE A 17 0.13 -3.36 9.22
CA ILE A 17 1.33 -2.73 9.80
C ILE A 17 1.45 -3.04 11.30
N GLU A 18 0.35 -3.03 12.05
CA GLU A 18 0.37 -3.36 13.48
C GLU A 18 0.75 -4.83 13.73
N LEU A 19 0.18 -5.75 12.96
CA LEU A 19 0.50 -7.18 13.06
C LEU A 19 1.99 -7.44 12.74
N LEU A 20 2.51 -6.84 11.67
CA LEU A 20 3.93 -6.97 11.30
C LEU A 20 4.85 -6.38 12.37
N ARG A 21 4.47 -5.25 12.98
CA ARG A 21 5.23 -4.64 14.07
C ARG A 21 5.28 -5.54 15.30
N ASP A 22 4.18 -6.19 15.64
CA ASP A 22 4.12 -7.08 16.81
C ASP A 22 4.84 -8.40 16.55
N GLU A 23 4.74 -8.94 15.34
CA GLU A 23 5.52 -10.10 14.90
C GLU A 23 7.04 -9.80 14.97
N ARG A 24 7.48 -8.65 14.46
CA ARG A 24 8.88 -8.21 14.54
C ARG A 24 9.37 -8.16 15.98
N LYS A 25 8.61 -7.53 16.89
CA LYS A 25 8.96 -7.48 18.32
C LYS A 25 9.09 -8.88 18.94
N ALA A 26 8.23 -9.81 18.55
CA ALA A 26 8.27 -11.18 19.04
C ALA A 26 9.53 -11.90 18.55
N LEU A 27 9.86 -11.78 17.27
CA LEU A 27 11.08 -12.35 16.67
C LEU A 27 12.35 -11.76 17.30
N ASP A 28 12.42 -10.45 17.51
CA ASP A 28 13.56 -9.80 18.18
C ASP A 28 13.76 -10.29 19.62
N ARG A 29 12.67 -10.58 20.33
CA ARG A 29 12.75 -11.19 21.67
C ARG A 29 13.22 -12.63 21.59
N GLN A 30 12.71 -13.39 20.62
CA GLN A 30 13.13 -14.77 20.40
C GLN A 30 14.63 -14.86 20.11
N ILE A 31 15.15 -14.06 19.17
CA ILE A 31 16.58 -14.05 18.81
C ILE A 31 17.45 -13.71 20.01
N ARG A 32 17.06 -12.70 20.82
CA ARG A 32 17.79 -12.36 22.04
C ARG A 32 17.84 -13.51 23.05
N ASN A 33 16.73 -14.21 23.24
CA ASN A 33 16.67 -15.38 24.13
C ASN A 33 17.48 -16.56 23.59
N ASP A 34 17.46 -16.75 22.27
CA ASP A 34 18.22 -17.81 21.61
C ASP A 34 19.73 -17.54 21.70
N HIS A 35 20.18 -16.29 21.52
CA HIS A 35 21.57 -15.89 21.75
C HIS A 35 22.03 -16.06 23.20
N SER A 36 21.22 -15.70 24.18
CA SER A 36 21.58 -15.90 25.59
C SER A 36 21.68 -17.40 25.93
N LYS A 37 20.82 -18.23 25.34
CA LYS A 37 20.87 -19.68 25.48
C LYS A 37 22.12 -20.27 24.83
N LEU A 38 22.52 -19.82 23.63
CA LEU A 38 23.79 -20.20 23.00
C LEU A 38 25.00 -19.87 23.89
N GLN A 39 25.04 -18.67 24.48
CA GLN A 39 26.10 -18.26 25.40
C GLN A 39 26.16 -19.17 26.64
N SER A 40 25.02 -19.55 27.20
CA SER A 40 24.96 -20.46 28.35
C SER A 40 25.48 -21.87 28.03
N ILE A 41 25.18 -22.40 26.83
CA ILE A 41 25.63 -23.72 26.37
C ILE A 41 27.14 -23.68 26.08
N ALA A 42 27.63 -22.61 25.47
CA ALA A 42 29.06 -22.43 25.20
C ALA A 42 29.89 -22.39 26.50
N ALA A 43 29.36 -21.75 27.56
CA ALA A 43 29.98 -21.67 28.87
C ALA A 43 30.00 -23.02 29.64
N ASN A 44 29.19 -24.01 29.25
CA ASN A 44 29.08 -25.31 29.91
C ASN A 44 29.26 -26.46 28.91
N THR A 45 30.50 -26.70 28.50
CA THR A 45 30.89 -27.49 27.31
C THR A 45 30.85 -29.02 27.49
N GLN A 46 30.32 -29.57 28.59
CA GLN A 46 30.62 -30.95 28.99
C GLN A 46 29.79 -32.10 28.37
N ILE A 47 28.89 -31.89 27.39
CA ILE A 47 28.04 -33.00 26.90
C ILE A 47 27.88 -32.98 25.36
N ALA A 48 28.00 -34.16 24.73
CA ALA A 48 27.75 -34.38 23.30
C ALA A 48 26.34 -33.96 22.83
N GLY A 49 25.36 -33.90 23.75
CA GLY A 49 24.00 -33.37 23.50
C GLY A 49 23.95 -31.86 23.23
N SER A 50 25.02 -31.12 23.56
CA SER A 50 25.12 -29.69 23.28
C SER A 50 25.20 -29.38 21.78
N ILE A 51 25.77 -30.26 20.95
CA ILE A 51 25.91 -30.00 19.49
C ILE A 51 24.54 -30.00 18.81
N SER A 52 23.64 -30.93 19.17
CA SER A 52 22.28 -30.98 18.63
C SER A 52 21.45 -29.77 19.07
N GLY A 53 21.56 -29.37 20.35
CA GLY A 53 20.87 -28.18 20.86
C GLY A 53 21.39 -26.87 20.27
N LEU A 54 22.69 -26.77 19.98
CA LEU A 54 23.28 -25.63 19.27
C LEU A 54 22.75 -25.52 17.84
N SER A 55 22.68 -26.65 17.12
CA SER A 55 22.14 -26.68 15.75
C SER A 55 20.68 -26.25 15.70
N GLU A 56 19.85 -26.74 16.62
CA GLU A 56 18.43 -26.37 16.70
C GLU A 56 18.26 -24.86 16.97
N ILE A 57 19.03 -24.30 17.90
CA ILE A 57 18.97 -22.87 18.22
C ILE A 57 19.47 -22.03 17.03
N GLN A 58 20.54 -22.45 16.35
CA GLN A 58 21.03 -21.79 15.14
C GLN A 58 19.98 -21.80 14.01
N GLN A 59 19.29 -22.92 13.78
CA GLN A 59 18.21 -23.00 12.80
C GLN A 59 17.03 -22.09 13.15
N ARG A 60 16.68 -21.97 14.43
CA ARG A 60 15.62 -21.06 14.90
C ARG A 60 15.99 -19.59 14.68
N ILE A 61 17.25 -19.21 14.94
CA ILE A 61 17.75 -17.85 14.65
C ILE A 61 17.71 -17.56 13.15
N GLN A 62 18.22 -18.47 12.31
CA GLN A 62 18.20 -18.30 10.84
C GLN A 62 16.78 -18.14 10.29
N THR A 63 15.83 -18.93 10.82
CA THR A 63 14.42 -18.83 10.43
C THR A 63 13.82 -17.49 10.85
N ALA A 64 14.11 -17.03 12.07
CA ALA A 64 13.65 -15.74 12.57
C ALA A 64 14.24 -14.57 11.76
N ASP A 65 15.53 -14.61 11.44
CA ASP A 65 16.21 -13.62 10.60
C ASP A 65 15.61 -13.57 9.18
N GLN A 66 15.33 -14.73 8.59
CA GLN A 66 14.69 -14.78 7.28
C GLN A 66 13.30 -14.14 7.32
N ARG A 67 12.51 -14.39 8.38
CA ARG A 67 11.20 -13.76 8.53
C ARG A 67 11.32 -12.25 8.77
N LEU A 68 12.30 -11.78 9.54
CA LEU A 68 12.55 -10.36 9.73
C LEU A 68 12.86 -9.63 8.41
N ARG A 69 13.62 -10.26 7.51
CA ARG A 69 13.87 -9.71 6.16
C ARG A 69 12.57 -9.61 5.36
N THR A 70 11.76 -10.66 5.35
CA THR A 70 10.46 -10.65 4.68
C THR A 70 9.53 -9.57 5.25
N ILE A 71 9.48 -9.39 6.58
CA ILE A 71 8.70 -8.33 7.21
C ILE A 71 9.19 -6.95 6.75
N ALA A 72 10.51 -6.73 6.64
CA ALA A 72 11.05 -5.47 6.15
C ALA A 72 10.63 -5.18 4.69
N ASP A 73 10.61 -6.20 3.83
CA ASP A 73 10.14 -6.07 2.45
C ASP A 73 8.63 -5.76 2.39
N GLU A 74 7.82 -6.43 3.23
CA GLU A 74 6.38 -6.17 3.35
C GLU A 74 6.10 -4.74 3.87
N GLU A 75 6.84 -4.26 4.87
CA GLU A 75 6.75 -2.88 5.37
C GLU A 75 7.11 -1.86 4.28
N ALA A 76 8.14 -2.11 3.48
CA ALA A 76 8.56 -1.24 2.38
C ALA A 76 7.51 -1.17 1.25
N ALA A 77 6.89 -2.30 0.91
CA ALA A 77 5.82 -2.37 -0.07
C ALA A 77 4.58 -1.56 0.40
N LEU A 78 4.17 -1.73 1.66
CA LEU A 78 3.06 -0.99 2.26
C LEU A 78 3.34 0.52 2.34
N ALA A 79 4.57 0.93 2.65
CA ALA A 79 4.97 2.33 2.66
C ALA A 79 4.85 2.97 1.26
N THR A 80 5.32 2.26 0.23
CA THR A 80 5.22 2.71 -1.18
C THR A 80 3.76 2.83 -1.61
N GLN A 81 2.92 1.85 -1.26
CA GLN A 81 1.48 1.89 -1.58
C GLN A 81 0.78 3.07 -0.90
N LYS A 82 1.12 3.37 0.36
CA LYS A 82 0.57 4.52 1.10
C LYS A 82 0.95 5.84 0.44
N ILE A 83 2.21 6.00 0.02
CA ILE A 83 2.69 7.19 -0.71
C ILE A 83 1.90 7.37 -2.01
N ASN A 84 1.75 6.30 -2.80
CA ASN A 84 0.98 6.33 -4.04
C ASN A 84 -0.48 6.78 -3.81
N GLN A 85 -1.13 6.28 -2.75
CA GLN A 85 -2.51 6.67 -2.43
C GLN A 85 -2.61 8.17 -2.06
N SER A 86 -1.68 8.69 -1.27
CA SER A 86 -1.66 10.12 -0.92
C SER A 86 -1.38 11.02 -2.12
N ASP A 87 -0.52 10.58 -3.03
CA ASP A 87 -0.22 11.35 -4.26
C ASP A 87 -1.45 11.39 -5.18
N ILE A 88 -2.17 10.28 -5.32
CA ILE A 88 -3.43 10.24 -6.07
C ILE A 88 -4.47 11.17 -5.42
N GLN A 89 -4.60 11.15 -4.10
CA GLN A 89 -5.54 12.04 -3.40
C GLN A 89 -5.18 13.52 -3.59
N ARG A 90 -3.89 13.88 -3.54
CA ARG A 90 -3.44 15.25 -3.82
C ARG A 90 -3.78 15.65 -5.25
N VAL A 91 -3.43 14.83 -6.24
CA VAL A 91 -3.72 15.12 -7.66
C VAL A 91 -5.22 15.26 -7.91
N LEU A 92 -6.04 14.44 -7.26
CA LEU A 92 -7.51 14.54 -7.36
C LEU A 92 -8.04 15.79 -6.64
N ALA A 93 -7.48 16.16 -5.49
CA ALA A 93 -7.88 17.38 -4.78
C ALA A 93 -7.51 18.65 -5.56
N ASP A 94 -6.33 18.67 -6.19
CA ASP A 94 -5.91 19.75 -7.08
C ASP A 94 -6.88 19.88 -8.28
N PHE A 95 -7.42 18.75 -8.78
CA PHE A 95 -8.44 18.76 -9.83
C PHE A 95 -9.79 19.30 -9.34
N ASP A 96 -10.24 18.94 -8.13
CA ASP A 96 -11.48 19.46 -7.55
C ASP A 96 -11.44 20.99 -7.38
N GLU A 97 -10.30 21.54 -6.94
CA GLU A 97 -10.11 22.99 -6.82
C GLU A 97 -10.17 23.69 -8.20
N VAL A 98 -9.50 23.12 -9.21
CA VAL A 98 -9.56 23.63 -10.59
C VAL A 98 -10.99 23.54 -11.13
N TRP A 99 -11.68 22.44 -10.88
CA TRP A 99 -13.05 22.22 -11.32
C TRP A 99 -14.03 23.24 -10.71
N ASP A 100 -13.91 23.49 -9.41
CA ASP A 100 -14.77 24.43 -8.67
C ASP A 100 -14.50 25.90 -9.05
N ALA A 101 -13.27 26.21 -9.48
CA ALA A 101 -12.91 27.54 -9.98
C ALA A 101 -13.45 27.83 -11.40
N LEU A 102 -13.84 26.80 -12.17
CA LEU A 102 -14.38 26.98 -13.52
C LEU A 102 -15.81 27.55 -13.46
N PRO A 103 -16.14 28.57 -14.27
CA PRO A 103 -17.52 29.01 -14.45
C PRO A 103 -18.43 27.85 -14.91
N PRO A 104 -19.73 27.86 -14.58
CA PRO A 104 -20.65 26.76 -14.94
C PRO A 104 -20.66 26.42 -16.45
N ARG A 105 -20.45 27.43 -17.31
CA ARG A 105 -20.34 27.23 -18.77
C ARG A 105 -19.10 26.42 -19.16
N GLU A 106 -17.99 26.61 -18.45
CA GLU A 106 -16.74 25.90 -18.71
C GLU A 106 -16.77 24.49 -18.14
N GLN A 107 -17.35 24.28 -16.96
CA GLN A 107 -17.64 22.93 -16.44
C GLN A 107 -18.47 22.11 -17.44
N VAL A 108 -19.56 22.68 -17.97
CA VAL A 108 -20.39 22.03 -19.01
C VAL A 108 -19.58 21.70 -20.26
N ARG A 109 -18.69 22.62 -20.68
CA ARG A 109 -17.83 22.39 -21.84
C ARG A 109 -16.85 21.24 -21.60
N VAL A 110 -16.22 21.17 -20.43
CA VAL A 110 -15.33 20.06 -20.07
C VAL A 110 -16.08 18.73 -20.04
N VAL A 111 -17.28 18.67 -19.42
CA VAL A 111 -18.12 17.45 -19.46
C VAL A 111 -18.46 17.07 -20.90
N SER A 112 -18.86 18.03 -21.74
CA SER A 112 -19.23 17.76 -23.13
C SER A 112 -18.09 17.23 -24.00
N LEU A 113 -16.84 17.51 -23.64
CA LEU A 113 -15.66 17.00 -24.35
C LEU A 113 -15.28 15.59 -23.89
N LEU A 114 -15.68 15.20 -22.68
CA LEU A 114 -15.37 13.91 -22.09
C LEU A 114 -16.50 12.89 -22.29
N VAL A 115 -17.75 13.34 -22.28
CA VAL A 115 -18.94 12.50 -22.31
C VAL A 115 -19.60 12.55 -23.68
N ASP A 116 -19.67 11.39 -24.33
CA ASP A 116 -20.32 11.17 -25.62
C ASP A 116 -21.83 10.99 -25.47
N LYS A 117 -22.26 10.17 -24.49
CA LYS A 117 -23.68 9.92 -24.25
C LYS A 117 -23.98 9.57 -22.80
N VAL A 118 -25.10 10.04 -22.28
CA VAL A 118 -25.67 9.60 -20.99
C VAL A 118 -27.00 8.90 -21.28
N ASN A 119 -27.12 7.62 -20.92
CA ASN A 119 -28.36 6.87 -20.96
C ASN A 119 -28.91 6.73 -19.53
N PHE A 120 -30.19 7.03 -19.35
CA PHE A 120 -30.87 6.89 -18.06
C PHE A 120 -32.07 5.95 -18.20
N ASP A 121 -32.10 4.86 -17.43
CA ASP A 121 -33.29 4.01 -17.33
C ASP A 121 -34.21 4.51 -16.19
N GLY A 122 -35.17 5.36 -16.53
CA GLY A 122 -36.08 5.99 -15.55
C GLY A 122 -36.65 5.07 -14.45
N PRO A 123 -37.06 3.82 -14.74
CA PRO A 123 -37.60 2.90 -13.73
C PRO A 123 -36.55 2.22 -12.83
N GLY A 124 -35.29 2.10 -13.30
CA GLY A 124 -34.22 1.39 -12.61
C GLY A 124 -33.22 2.32 -11.90
N GLY A 125 -33.21 3.60 -12.26
CA GLY A 125 -32.28 4.59 -11.72
C GLY A 125 -30.84 4.40 -12.21
N ASN A 126 -30.60 3.55 -13.20
CA ASN A 126 -29.27 3.34 -13.74
C ASN A 126 -28.92 4.46 -14.72
N VAL A 127 -27.77 5.06 -14.49
CA VAL A 127 -27.13 6.00 -15.39
C VAL A 127 -25.94 5.29 -16.02
N ALA A 128 -25.97 5.12 -17.34
CA ALA A 128 -24.83 4.63 -18.12
C ALA A 128 -24.20 5.78 -18.88
N ILE A 129 -22.90 6.02 -18.66
CA ILE A 129 -22.14 7.09 -19.29
C ILE A 129 -21.21 6.47 -20.33
N THR A 130 -21.27 6.95 -21.57
CA THR A 130 -20.33 6.65 -22.65
C THR A 130 -19.38 7.83 -22.79
N PHE A 131 -18.08 7.56 -22.75
CA PHE A 131 -17.03 8.58 -22.84
C PHE A 131 -16.47 8.67 -24.27
N HIS A 132 -16.03 9.86 -24.67
CA HIS A 132 -15.32 10.03 -25.93
C HIS A 132 -13.96 9.29 -25.90
N PRO A 133 -13.65 8.44 -26.89
CA PRO A 133 -12.38 7.71 -26.96
C PRO A 133 -11.13 8.63 -27.01
N THR A 134 -11.31 9.84 -27.51
CA THR A 134 -10.28 10.89 -27.59
C THR A 134 -10.12 11.68 -26.30
N GLY A 135 -11.20 11.92 -25.55
CA GLY A 135 -11.17 12.69 -24.29
C GLY A 135 -10.33 12.02 -23.20
N LEU A 136 -10.41 10.70 -23.07
CA LEU A 136 -9.61 9.93 -22.12
C LEU A 136 -8.11 9.89 -22.47
N LYS A 137 -7.76 10.00 -23.77
CA LYS A 137 -6.36 10.05 -24.22
C LYS A 137 -5.69 11.38 -23.89
N SER A 138 -6.41 12.51 -23.97
CA SER A 138 -5.86 13.82 -23.57
C SER A 138 -5.64 13.96 -22.07
N LEU A 139 -6.40 13.24 -21.23
CA LEU A 139 -6.23 13.24 -19.77
C LEU A 139 -5.03 12.41 -19.28
N THR A 140 -4.47 11.55 -20.13
CA THR A 140 -3.37 10.65 -19.78
C THR A 140 -2.02 11.09 -20.38
N GLN A 141 -2.01 12.20 -21.12
CA GLN A 141 -0.77 12.78 -21.65
C GLN A 141 -0.24 13.85 -20.67
N PRO A 142 1.06 13.82 -20.33
CA PRO A 142 1.66 14.91 -19.56
C PRO A 142 1.54 16.23 -20.33
N PRO A 143 1.46 17.39 -19.63
CA PRO A 143 1.30 18.67 -20.28
C PRO A 143 2.39 18.85 -21.33
N LEU A 144 1.98 19.15 -22.57
CA LEU A 144 2.91 19.58 -23.61
C LEU A 144 3.47 20.92 -23.16
N GLU A 145 4.65 20.87 -22.54
CA GLU A 145 5.49 22.01 -22.26
C GLU A 145 5.73 22.74 -23.59
N THR A 146 5.00 23.84 -23.79
CA THR A 146 5.24 24.74 -24.91
C THR A 146 6.56 25.43 -24.66
N ALA A 147 7.62 24.89 -25.25
CA ALA A 147 8.88 25.60 -25.44
C ALA A 147 8.61 26.84 -26.32
N GLN A 148 8.84 28.03 -25.74
CA GLN A 148 9.18 29.24 -26.47
C GLN A 148 10.61 29.63 -26.13
#